data_AF-A0A933UGV3-F1
#
_entry.id   AF-A0A933UGV3-F1
#
_cell.length_a   1.000
_cell.length_b   1.000
_cell.length_c   1.000
_cell.angle_alpha   90.00
_cell.angle_beta   90.00
_cell.angle_gamma   90.00
#
_symmetry.space_group_name_H-M   'P 1'
#
loop_
_entity.id
_entity.type
_entity.pdbx_description
1 polymer ?
#
loop_
_entity_poly.entity_id
_entity_poly.type
_entity_poly.pdbx_seq_one_letter_code
_entity_poly.pdbx_strand_id
1 'polypeptide(L)' 'MRRPKGIRTRKSVAKRFKITGRGKATRTRAGRRHLCSNKSPKRRRGLRGSVVVDKTDQYRIIQNLPFSH' A
#
# COMPACT_ATOMS: atom_id res chain seq x y z
N MET A 1 23.77 5.68 -9.51
CA MET A 1 23.94 5.79 -8.03
C MET A 1 23.98 4.38 -7.44
N ARG A 2 25.13 3.94 -6.91
CA ARG A 2 25.24 2.67 -6.16
C ARG A 2 24.45 2.81 -4.86
N ARG A 3 23.48 1.92 -4.61
CA ARG A 3 22.76 1.88 -3.33
C ARG A 3 23.74 1.48 -2.21
N PRO A 4 23.71 2.13 -1.02
CA PRO A 4 24.60 1.82 0.08
C PRO A 4 24.47 0.36 0.52
N LYS A 5 25.61 -0.26 0.85
CA LYS A 5 25.71 -1.64 1.34
C LYS A 5 24.93 -1.73 2.67
N GLY A 6 23.96 -2.65 2.77
CA GLY A 6 23.14 -2.83 3.98
C GLY A 6 21.73 -2.24 3.93
N ILE A 7 21.26 -1.77 2.78
CA ILE A 7 19.84 -1.41 2.61
C ILE A 7 18.94 -2.62 2.89
N ARG A 8 17.95 -2.44 3.77
CA ARG A 8 16.96 -3.46 4.13
C ARG A 8 15.57 -3.03 3.73
N THR A 9 14.74 -3.98 3.31
CA THR A 9 13.31 -3.74 3.10
C THR A 9 12.64 -3.44 4.43
N ARG A 10 11.91 -2.31 4.52
CA ARG A 10 11.06 -2.04 5.68
C ARG A 10 9.89 -3.01 5.69
N LYS A 11 9.94 -4.01 6.58
CA LYS A 11 8.93 -5.09 6.65
C LYS A 11 7.52 -4.59 6.96
N SER A 12 7.39 -3.47 7.68
CA SER A 12 6.10 -2.82 7.93
C SER A 12 5.43 -2.33 6.64
N VAL A 13 6.21 -1.80 5.70
CA VAL A 13 5.76 -1.34 4.39
C VAL A 13 5.43 -2.52 3.49
N ALA A 14 6.30 -3.54 3.45
CA ALA A 14 6.10 -4.75 2.65
C ALA A 14 4.82 -5.51 3.03
N LYS A 15 4.42 -5.49 4.31
CA LYS A 15 3.16 -6.10 4.78
C LYS A 15 1.90 -5.34 4.34
N ARG A 16 2.01 -4.05 4.00
CA ARG A 16 0.87 -3.15 3.79
C ARG A 16 0.68 -2.73 2.33
N PHE A 17 1.77 -2.68 1.56
CA PHE A 17 1.77 -2.20 0.18
C PHE A 17 2.33 -3.27 -0.75
N LYS A 18 1.70 -3.41 -1.92
CA LYS A 18 2.17 -4.31 -2.99
C LYS A 18 2.47 -3.50 -4.24
N ILE A 19 3.62 -3.77 -4.85
CA ILE A 19 3.99 -3.20 -6.14
C ILE A 19 3.38 -4.06 -7.24
N THR A 20 2.72 -3.43 -8.19
CA THR A 20 2.20 -4.07 -9.41
C THR A 20 3.32 -4.19 -10.44
N GLY A 21 3.22 -5.10 -11.41
CA GLY A 21 4.26 -5.25 -12.45
C GLY A 21 4.53 -4.00 -13.30
N ARG A 22 3.64 -2.99 -13.24
CA ARG A 22 3.84 -1.66 -13.87
C ARG A 22 4.48 -0.63 -12.92
N GLY A 23 4.95 -1.03 -11.75
CA GLY A 23 5.60 -0.17 -10.75
C GLY A 23 4.66 0.63 -9.84
N LYS A 24 3.33 0.50 -9.98
CA LYS A 24 2.37 1.23 -9.12
C LYS A 24 2.23 0.55 -7.76
N ALA A 25 2.26 1.34 -6.68
CA ALA A 25 1.99 0.86 -5.33
C ALA A 25 0.48 0.77 -5.06
N THR A 26 0.03 -0.38 -4.57
CA THR A 26 -1.36 -0.65 -4.21
C THR A 26 -1.51 -0.88 -2.71
N ARG A 27 -2.67 -0.51 -2.16
CA ARG A 27 -3.04 -0.66 -0.75
C ARG A 27 -4.50 -1.06 -0.58
N THR A 28 -4.83 -1.61 0.58
CA THR A 28 -6.23 -1.79 0.99
C THR A 28 -6.82 -0.49 1.55
N ARG A 29 -8.15 -0.33 1.45
CA ARG A 29 -8.85 0.81 2.05
C ARG A 29 -9.01 0.63 3.56
N ALA A 30 -8.87 1.71 4.31
CA ALA A 30 -8.99 1.71 5.77
C ALA A 30 -10.46 1.72 6.23
N GLY A 31 -10.73 1.28 7.47
CA GLY A 31 -12.05 1.44 8.11
C GLY A 31 -13.06 0.29 7.89
N ARG A 32 -12.62 -0.86 7.36
CA ARG A 32 -13.49 -2.04 7.12
C ARG A 32 -13.53 -3.06 8.27
N ARG A 33 -12.69 -2.91 9.30
CA ARG A 33 -12.50 -3.94 10.35
C ARG A 33 -13.63 -3.98 11.40
N HIS A 34 -14.00 -2.83 11.96
CA HIS A 34 -15.02 -2.73 13.02
C HIS A 34 -16.13 -1.72 12.65
N LEU A 35 -17.23 -1.73 13.41
CA LEU A 35 -18.42 -0.87 13.18
C LEU A 35 -18.97 -1.00 11.76
N CYS A 36 -19.08 -2.23 11.25
CA CYS A 36 -19.62 -2.48 9.92
C CYS A 36 -21.14 -2.40 9.86
N SER A 37 -21.83 -2.57 10.98
CA SER A 37 -23.30 -2.46 11.09
C SER A 37 -23.77 -1.03 10.84
N ASN A 38 -23.07 -0.04 11.39
CA ASN A 38 -23.43 1.38 11.26
C ASN A 38 -23.03 1.99 9.90
N LYS A 39 -22.30 1.25 9.06
CA LYS A 39 -21.86 1.73 7.75
C LYS A 39 -22.86 1.31 6.68
N SER A 40 -23.27 2.26 5.84
CA SER A 40 -24.16 1.97 4.71
C SER A 40 -23.60 0.83 3.82
N PRO A 41 -24.47 -0.01 3.23
CA PRO A 41 -24.03 -1.09 2.35
C PRO A 41 -23.13 -0.61 1.20
N LYS A 42 -23.41 0.58 0.63
CA LYS A 42 -22.59 1.24 -0.39
C LYS A 42 -21.17 1.52 0.10
N ARG A 43 -21.02 2.12 1.29
CA ARG A 43 -19.72 2.41 1.90
C ARG A 43 -18.94 1.12 2.17
N ARG A 44 -19.61 0.10 2.74
CA ARG A 44 -18.99 -1.22 2.99
C ARG A 44 -18.46 -1.88 1.73
N ARG A 45 -19.20 -1.79 0.61
CA ARG A 45 -18.77 -2.32 -0.70
C ARG A 45 -17.57 -1.55 -1.23
N GLY A 46 -17.59 -0.22 -1.16
CA GLY A 46 -16.46 0.62 -1.55
C GLY A 46 -15.17 0.27 -0.80
N LEU A 47 -15.25 -0.05 0.50
CA LEU A 47 -14.08 -0.37 1.32
C LEU A 47 -13.45 -1.76 1.05
N ARG A 48 -14.05 -2.63 0.23
CA ARG A 48 -13.52 -3.98 -0.06
C ARG A 48 -12.33 -4.00 -1.02
N GLY A 49 -12.28 -3.04 -1.95
CA GLY A 49 -11.30 -3.04 -3.03
C GLY A 49 -9.93 -2.49 -2.63
N SER A 50 -8.90 -2.96 -3.32
CA SER A 50 -7.57 -2.35 -3.32
C SER A 50 -7.55 -1.10 -4.21
N VAL A 51 -6.76 -0.11 -3.81
CA VAL A 51 -6.60 1.15 -4.54
C VAL A 51 -5.13 1.45 -4.77
N VAL A 52 -4.86 2.21 -5.84
CA VAL A 52 -3.54 2.79 -6.07
C VAL A 52 -3.29 3.88 -5.03
N VAL A 53 -2.07 3.95 -4.53
CA VAL A 53 -1.65 5.02 -3.61
C VAL A 53 -1.58 6.34 -4.36
N ASP A 54 -1.86 7.44 -3.66
CA ASP A 54 -1.71 8.77 -4.25
C ASP A 54 -0.28 9.00 -4.76
N LYS A 55 -0.14 9.79 -5.83
CA LYS A 55 1.15 10.04 -6.49
C LYS A 55 2.19 10.62 -5.51
N THR A 56 1.75 11.44 -4.56
CA THR A 56 2.62 12.11 -3.57
C THR A 56 3.39 11.11 -2.69
N ASP A 57 2.76 9.99 -2.33
CA ASP A 57 3.33 9.01 -1.41
C ASP A 57 4.00 7.82 -2.12
N GLN A 58 3.73 7.63 -3.43
CA GLN A 58 4.32 6.53 -4.20
C GLN A 58 5.85 6.53 -4.14
N TYR A 59 6.49 7.69 -4.29
CA TYR A 59 7.94 7.80 -4.24
C TYR A 59 8.49 7.30 -2.90
N ARG A 60 7.91 7.76 -1.79
CA ARG A 60 8.32 7.38 -0.43
C ARG A 60 8.17 5.87 -0.23
N ILE A 61 7.08 5.27 -0.69
CA ILE A 61 6.83 3.83 -0.51
C ILE A 61 7.83 2.98 -1.30
N ILE A 62 8.12 3.34 -2.56
CA ILE A 62 9.04 2.60 -3.42
C ILE A 62 10.47 2.65 -2.86
N GLN A 63 10.92 3.78 -2.32
CA GLN A 63 12.24 3.88 -1.67
C GLN A 63 12.39 2.92 -0.48
N ASN A 64 11.29 2.63 0.24
CA ASN A 64 11.27 1.70 1.36
C ASN A 64 11.25 0.22 0.94
N LEU A 65 11.00 -0.07 -0.34
CA LEU A 65 10.90 -1.39 -0.94
C LEU A 65 11.97 -1.59 -2.04
N PRO A 66 13.26 -1.55 -1.69
CA PRO A 66 14.35 -1.51 -2.65
C PRO A 66 14.51 -2.79 -3.49
N PHE A 67 14.06 -3.94 -2.99
CA PHE A 67 14.19 -5.24 -3.65
C PHE A 67 12.88 -5.79 -4.23
N SER A 68 11.81 -4.99 -4.18
CA SER A 68 10.51 -5.38 -4.73
C SER A 68 10.39 -4.80 -6.14
N HIS A 69 10.45 -5.66 -7.15
CA HIS A 69 10.14 -5.35 -8.54
C HIS A 69 8.81 -5.99 -8.94
#